data_AF-A0A7G8HKX8-F1
#
_entry.id   AF-A0A7G8HKX8-F1
#
_cell.length_a   1.000
_cell.length_b   1.000
_cell.length_c   1.000
_cell.angle_alpha   90.00
_cell.angle_beta   90.00
_cell.angle_gamma   90.00
#
_symmetry.space_group_name_H-M   'P 1'
#
loop_
_entity.id
_entity.type
_entity.pdbx_description
1 polymer ?
#
loop_
_entity_poly.entity_id
_entity_poly.type
_entity_poly.pdbx_seq_one_letter_code
_entity_poly.pdbx_strand_id
1 'polypeptide(L)'
;MPRQPRRYRISLHLSGGQTEVVHFPTLETFQEWYQDLVNGGQGQAFVNVPLGELEGEYLVIRPEAVIGLRVEPQYASIDDA
;
A
#
# COMPACT_ATOMS: atom_id res chain seq x y z
N MET A 1 17.54 12.39 -17.92
CA MET A 1 16.26 12.53 -17.18
C MET A 1 16.13 11.33 -16.25
N PRO A 2 15.80 11.50 -14.96
CA PRO A 2 15.52 10.36 -14.10
C PRO A 2 14.32 9.57 -14.66
N ARG A 3 14.41 8.24 -14.65
CA ARG A 3 13.33 7.38 -15.14
C ARG A 3 12.11 7.60 -14.24
N GLN A 4 10.95 7.88 -14.82
CA GLN A 4 9.69 8.00 -14.06
C GLN A 4 9.19 6.59 -13.69
N PRO A 5 8.87 6.32 -12.41
CA PRO A 5 8.24 5.06 -12.01
C PRO A 5 6.86 4.90 -12.65
N ARG A 6 6.50 3.68 -13.05
CA ARG A 6 5.17 3.35 -13.58
C ARG A 6 4.14 3.16 -12.47
N ARG A 7 4.60 2.68 -11.31
CA ARG A 7 3.82 2.44 -10.09
C ARG A 7 4.76 2.29 -8.89
N TYR A 8 4.18 2.17 -7.70
CA TYR A 8 4.88 1.92 -6.45
C TYR A 8 4.36 0.63 -5.83
N ARG A 9 5.27 -0.29 -5.50
CA ARG A 9 4.99 -1.51 -4.75
C ARG A 9 5.13 -1.18 -3.26
N ILE A 10 4.08 -1.46 -2.49
CA ILE A 10 4.05 -1.25 -1.04
C ILE A 10 3.98 -2.63 -0.39
N SER A 11 4.99 -2.99 0.39
CA SER A 11 4.94 -4.17 1.27
C SER A 11 4.51 -3.75 2.65
N LEU A 12 3.37 -4.25 3.11
CA LEU A 12 2.80 -4.02 4.43
C LEU A 12 3.18 -5.19 5.32
N HIS A 13 4.00 -4.95 6.34
CA HIS A 13 4.38 -5.96 7.31
C HIS A 13 3.42 -5.89 8.49
N LEU A 14 2.73 -7.00 8.76
CA LEU A 14 1.72 -7.10 9.81
C LEU A 14 2.27 -7.79 11.06
N SER A 15 1.75 -7.42 12.23
CA SER A 15 2.14 -8.02 13.53
C SER A 15 1.91 -9.53 13.61
N GLY A 16 1.02 -10.08 12.77
CA GLY A 16 0.80 -11.52 12.61
C GLY A 16 1.86 -12.25 11.78
N GLY A 17 2.89 -11.54 11.26
CA GLY A 17 3.95 -12.10 10.42
C GLY A 17 3.62 -12.15 8.94
N GLN A 18 2.41 -11.78 8.52
CA GLN A 18 2.07 -11.68 7.11
C GLN A 18 2.76 -10.47 6.44
N THR A 19 2.96 -10.56 5.14
CA THR A 19 3.32 -9.42 4.30
C THR A 19 2.35 -9.31 3.15
N GLU A 20 1.58 -8.23 3.13
CA GLU A 20 0.67 -7.92 2.03
C GLU A 20 1.33 -6.97 1.04
N VAL A 21 1.09 -7.19 -0.24
CA VAL A 21 1.68 -6.38 -1.32
C VAL A 21 0.58 -5.68 -2.09
N VAL A 22 0.60 -4.36 -2.05
CA VAL A 22 -0.34 -3.51 -2.80
C VAL A 22 0.41 -2.55 -3.71
N HIS A 23 -0.29 -2.00 -4.69
CA HIS A 23 0.31 -1.13 -5.70
C HIS A 23 -0.43 0.19 -5.78
N PHE A 24 0.34 1.28 -5.81
CA PHE A 24 -0.17 2.63 -6.04
C PHE A 24 0.33 3.16 -7.38
N PRO A 25 -0.50 3.88 -8.15
CA PRO A 25 -0.09 4.42 -9.45
C PRO A 25 0.95 5.53 -9.30
N THR A 26 0.89 6.30 -8.21
CA THR A 26 1.80 7.44 -7.95
C THR A 26 2.27 7.44 -6.50
N LEU A 27 3.35 8.18 -6.21
CA LEU A 27 3.81 8.37 -4.83
C LEU A 27 2.83 9.23 -4.04
N GLU A 28 2.19 10.19 -4.69
CA GLU A 28 1.21 11.10 -4.10
C GLU A 28 -0.02 10.35 -3.57
N THR A 29 -0.61 9.46 -4.40
CA THR A 29 -1.75 8.62 -3.97
C THR A 29 -1.40 7.69 -2.80
N PHE A 30 -0.16 7.20 -2.75
CA PHE A 30 0.34 6.48 -1.57
C PHE A 30 0.45 7.40 -0.34
N GLN A 31 0.97 8.61 -0.49
CA GLN A 31 1.14 9.55 0.61
C GLN A 31 -0.20 9.96 1.22
N GLU A 32 -1.23 10.20 0.40
CA GLU A 32 -2.59 10.48 0.85
C GLU A 32 -3.13 9.33 1.71
N TRP A 33 -3.08 8.10 1.20
CA TRP A 33 -3.50 6.91 1.94
C TRP A 33 -2.68 6.70 3.23
N TYR A 34 -1.37 6.96 3.18
CA TYR A 34 -0.50 6.82 4.35
C TYR A 34 -0.86 7.82 5.45
N GLN A 35 -1.29 9.04 5.11
CA GLN A 35 -1.80 9.99 6.10
C GLN A 35 -3.05 9.44 6.80
N ASP A 36 -3.99 8.85 6.05
CA ASP A 36 -5.19 8.23 6.63
C ASP A 36 -4.84 7.06 7.54
N LEU A 37 -3.85 6.23 7.15
CA LEU A 37 -3.36 5.13 7.97
C LEU A 37 -2.77 5.64 9.30
N VAL A 38 -1.91 6.66 9.25
CA VAL A 38 -1.26 7.23 10.43
C VAL A 38 -2.28 7.92 11.35
N ASN A 39 -3.20 8.70 10.78
CA ASN A 39 -4.25 9.39 11.54
C ASN A 39 -5.33 8.42 12.07
N GLY A 40 -5.53 7.28 11.41
CA GLY A 40 -6.38 6.19 11.87
C GLY A 40 -5.82 5.42 13.08
N GLY A 41 -4.53 5.59 13.41
CA GLY A 41 -3.80 4.85 14.45
C GLY A 41 -4.27 5.04 15.90
N GLN A 42 -5.21 5.96 16.16
CA GLN A 42 -5.83 6.09 17.48
C GLN A 42 -7.15 5.32 17.62
N GLY A 43 -7.70 4.81 16.51
CA GLY A 43 -8.93 4.02 16.50
C GLY A 43 -8.64 2.55 16.23
N GLN A 44 -9.37 1.67 16.92
CA GLN A 44 -9.50 0.25 16.56
C GLN A 44 -10.25 0.02 15.23
N ALA A 45 -10.45 1.08 14.45
CA ALA A 45 -11.22 1.07 13.23
C ALA A 45 -10.37 0.52 12.07
N PHE A 46 -11.05 -0.12 11.14
CA PHE A 46 -10.45 -0.59 9.91
C PHE A 46 -10.25 0.56 8.93
N VAL A 47 -9.08 0.60 8.29
CA VAL A 47 -8.76 1.50 7.18
C VAL A 47 -8.71 0.69 5.89
N ASN A 48 -9.37 1.18 4.85
CA ASN A 48 -9.33 0.55 3.53
C ASN A 48 -7.95 0.70 2.90
N VAL A 49 -7.44 -0.39 2.34
CA VAL A 49 -6.23 -0.43 1.53
C VAL A 49 -6.66 -0.51 0.08
N PRO A 50 -6.31 0.48 -0.77
CA PRO A 50 -6.61 0.44 -2.18
C PRO A 50 -6.02 -0.81 -2.84
N LEU A 51 -6.87 -1.75 -3.23
CA LEU A 51 -6.55 -2.84 -4.13
C LEU A 51 -6.99 -2.39 -5.52
N GLY A 52 -6.03 -2.10 -6.42
CA GLY A 52 -6.26 -1.46 -7.72
C GLY A 52 -7.45 -1.97 -8.55
N GLU A 53 -7.19 -2.82 -9.56
CA GLU A 53 -8.20 -3.21 -10.57
C GLU A 53 -9.01 -4.48 -10.21
N LEU A 54 -9.00 -4.91 -8.95
CA LEU A 54 -9.74 -6.11 -8.53
C LEU A 54 -11.20 -5.74 -8.22
N GLU A 55 -12.10 -6.07 -9.14
CA GLU A 55 -13.53 -5.81 -8.98
C GLU A 55 -14.14 -6.68 -7.87
N GLY A 56 -14.79 -6.04 -6.90
CA GLY A 56 -15.46 -6.74 -5.79
C GLY A 56 -14.55 -7.18 -4.64
N GLU A 57 -13.25 -6.91 -4.71
CA GLU A 57 -12.29 -7.20 -3.63
C GLU A 57 -11.93 -5.93 -2.84
N TYR A 58 -11.81 -6.08 -1.52
CA TYR A 58 -11.35 -5.01 -0.64
C TYR A 58 -10.44 -5.58 0.45
N LEU A 59 -9.34 -4.90 0.73
CA LEU A 59 -8.48 -5.18 1.87
C LEU A 59 -8.69 -4.07 2.88
N VAL A 60 -8.96 -4.44 4.13
CA VAL A 60 -8.99 -3.51 5.24
C VAL A 60 -8.01 -3.95 6.30
N ILE A 61 -7.32 -3.00 6.91
CA ILE A 61 -6.33 -3.27 7.95
C ILE A 61 -6.60 -2.43 9.18
N ARG A 62 -6.21 -2.95 10.34
CA ARG A 62 -6.09 -2.14 11.54
C ARG A 62 -4.75 -1.41 11.49
N PRO A 63 -4.70 -0.08 11.60
CA PRO A 63 -3.44 0.64 11.54
C PRO A 63 -2.42 0.16 12.58
N GLU A 64 -2.89 -0.17 13.78
CA GLU A 64 -2.08 -0.70 14.89
C GLU A 64 -1.40 -2.05 14.60
N ALA A 65 -1.88 -2.79 13.60
CA ALA A 65 -1.29 -4.06 13.19
C ALA A 65 -0.15 -3.90 12.18
N VAL A 66 0.03 -2.71 11.59
CA VAL A 66 1.10 -2.46 10.62
C VAL A 66 2.38 -2.11 11.37
N ILE A 67 3.35 -3.00 11.32
CA ILE A 67 4.64 -2.87 12.02
C ILE A 67 5.77 -2.37 11.12
N GLY A 68 5.53 -2.29 9.81
CA GLY A 68 6.47 -1.73 8.86
C GLY A 68 5.88 -1.58 7.45
N LEU A 69 6.43 -0.64 6.70
CA LEU A 69 6.12 -0.43 5.28
C LEU A 69 7.41 -0.33 4.48
N ARG A 70 7.46 -1.01 3.32
CA ARG A 70 8.51 -0.84 2.31
C ARG A 70 7.89 -0.29 1.04
N VAL A 71 8.42 0.83 0.55
CA VAL A 71 7.97 1.52 -0.67
C VAL A 71 9.03 1.38 -1.75
N GLU A 72 8.66 0.83 -2.90
CA GLU A 72 9.60 0.61 -4.01
C GLU A 72 9.03 1.15 -5.33
N PRO A 73 9.78 2.02 -6.05
CA PRO A 73 9.39 2.39 -7.40
C PRO A 73 9.54 1.18 -8.34
N GLN A 74 8.51 0.92 -9.13
CA GLN A 74 8.50 -0.12 -10.15
C GLN A 74 8.54 0.52 -11.53
N TYR A 75 9.49 0.07 -12.35
CA TYR A 75 9.72 0.64 -13.67
C TYR A 75 9.42 -0.33 -14.82
N ALA A 76 9.39 -1.64 -14.55
CA ALA A 76 9.00 -2.69 -15.50
C ALA A 76 7.48 -2.92 -15.47
N SER A 77 6.93 -3.55 -16.52
CA SER A 77 5.53 -3.96 -16.54
C SER A 77 5.30 -5.13 -15.57
N ILE A 78 4.05 -5.33 -15.13
CA ILE A 78 3.65 -6.56 -14.39
C ILE A 78 3.87 -7.79 -15.27
N ASP A 79 3.58 -7.66 -16.57
CA ASP A 79 3.62 -8.75 -17.55
C ASP A 79 5.03 -9.15 -17.98
N ASP A 80 6.07 -8.48 -17.47
CA ASP A 80 7.47 -8.79 -17.77
C ASP A 80 8.05 -9.86 -16.80
N ALA A 81 7.22 -10.47 -15.94
CA ALA A 81 7.61 -11.43 -14.90
C ALA A 81 6.98 -12.82 -15.11
#